data_AF-A0A2W1B3A6-F1
#
_entry.id   AF-A0A2W1B3A6-F1
#
_cell.length_a   1.000
_cell.length_b   1.000
_cell.length_c   1.000
_cell.angle_alpha   90.00
_cell.angle_beta   90.00
_cell.angle_gamma   90.00
#
_symmetry.space_group_name_H-M   'P 1'
#
loop_
_entity.id
_entity.type
_entity.pdbx_description
1 polymer ?
#
loop_
_entity_poly.entity_id
_entity_poly.type
_entity_poly.pdbx_seq_one_letter_code
_entity_poly.pdbx_strand_id
1 'polypeptide(L)'
;MCYDINLNFGEAELGVMIGKREYWNKGFGYHTLAGLIDHMFMTRELRLLYLHTLDWNFRAQRSFQKCGFIPKKTIHRSGRDLIRMELERGYWLQHRSSKLAPLRKIDVVNKNGWQ
;
A
#
# COMPACT_ATOMS: atom_id res chain seq x y z
N MET A 1 3.74 -1.62 -8.11
CA MET A 1 4.87 -2.49 -8.51
C MET A 1 5.33 -3.25 -7.28
N CYS A 2 5.81 -4.47 -7.46
CA CYS A 2 6.36 -5.30 -6.38
C CYS A 2 7.79 -5.69 -6.75
N TYR A 3 8.69 -5.65 -5.77
CA TYR A 3 10.12 -5.91 -5.91
C TYR A 3 10.60 -6.80 -4.77
N ASP A 4 11.80 -7.36 -4.93
CA ASP A 4 12.52 -8.08 -3.87
C ASP A 4 11.65 -9.14 -3.17
N ILE A 5 11.01 -9.99 -3.98
CA ILE A 5 10.15 -11.06 -3.46
C ILE A 5 11.05 -12.15 -2.92
N ASN A 6 11.17 -12.19 -1.59
CA ASN A 6 11.92 -13.21 -0.89
C ASN A 6 10.95 -14.29 -0.38
N LEU A 7 10.83 -15.38 -1.16
CA LEU A 7 9.94 -16.49 -0.84
C LEU A 7 10.40 -17.28 0.40
N ASN A 8 11.70 -17.28 0.72
CA ASN A 8 12.21 -17.99 1.88
C ASN A 8 11.75 -17.36 3.20
N PHE A 9 11.62 -16.03 3.24
CA PHE A 9 11.12 -15.30 4.42
C PHE A 9 9.63 -14.91 4.31
N GLY A 10 9.04 -15.11 3.13
CA GLY A 10 7.68 -14.70 2.79
C GLY A 10 7.52 -13.18 2.77
N GLU A 11 8.51 -12.44 2.27
CA GLU A 11 8.51 -10.97 2.28
C GLU A 11 8.58 -10.40 0.87
N ALA A 12 7.98 -9.24 0.65
CA ALA A 12 8.14 -8.52 -0.61
C ALA A 12 8.07 -7.00 -0.41
N GLU A 13 8.81 -6.27 -1.23
CA GLU A 13 8.74 -4.82 -1.28
C GLU A 13 7.63 -4.35 -2.22
N LEU A 14 6.90 -3.32 -1.82
CA LEU A 14 5.91 -2.63 -2.63
C LEU A 14 6.37 -1.22 -2.98
N GLY A 15 6.15 -0.84 -4.23
CA GLY A 15 6.32 0.51 -4.74
C GLY A 15 5.05 1.01 -5.42
N VAL A 16 4.56 2.19 -5.01
CA VAL A 16 3.47 2.90 -5.69
C VAL A 16 3.91 4.32 -5.98
N MET A 17 3.80 4.73 -7.25
CA MET A 17 4.12 6.07 -7.70
C MET A 17 2.89 6.71 -8.33
N ILE A 18 2.52 7.90 -7.86
CA ILE A 18 1.45 8.73 -8.46
C ILE A 18 2.07 10.04 -8.89
N GLY A 19 2.52 10.10 -10.15
CA GLY A 19 3.26 11.24 -10.70
C GLY A 19 2.41 12.48 -10.97
N LYS A 20 1.17 12.33 -11.42
CA LYS A 20 0.29 13.46 -11.77
C LYS A 20 -0.37 14.06 -10.51
N ARG A 21 -0.10 15.34 -10.24
CA ARG A 21 -0.60 16.09 -9.06
C ARG A 21 -2.13 16.14 -8.99
N GLU A 22 -2.81 16.15 -10.13
CA GLU A 22 -4.28 16.15 -10.22
C GLU A 22 -4.96 14.93 -9.59
N TYR A 23 -4.22 13.83 -9.39
CA TYR A 23 -4.70 12.60 -8.75
C TYR A 23 -4.33 12.55 -7.26
N TRP A 24 -3.70 13.59 -6.73
CA TRP A 24 -3.37 13.67 -5.33
C TRP A 24 -4.63 13.98 -4.51
N ASN A 25 -4.68 13.51 -3.27
CA ASN A 25 -5.78 13.72 -2.32
C ASN A 25 -7.18 13.21 -2.74
N LYS A 26 -7.31 12.54 -3.89
CA LYS A 26 -8.57 11.95 -4.38
C LYS A 26 -8.74 10.46 -4.03
N GLY A 27 -7.96 9.95 -3.07
CA GLY A 27 -8.05 8.54 -2.65
C GLY A 27 -7.34 7.52 -3.56
N PHE A 28 -6.85 7.91 -4.73
CA PHE A 28 -6.15 7.01 -5.67
C PHE A 28 -4.98 6.25 -5.02
N GLY A 29 -4.17 6.92 -4.20
CA GLY A 29 -3.08 6.28 -3.46
C GLY A 29 -3.55 5.11 -2.61
N TYR A 30 -4.63 5.33 -1.86
CA TYR A 30 -5.22 4.29 -1.03
C TYR A 30 -5.83 3.17 -1.87
N HIS A 31 -6.58 3.50 -2.92
CA HIS A 31 -7.22 2.51 -3.78
C HIS A 31 -6.21 1.60 -4.50
N THR A 32 -5.18 2.19 -5.11
CA THR A 32 -4.10 1.44 -5.77
C THR A 32 -3.37 0.54 -4.77
N LEU A 33 -3.06 1.06 -3.58
CA LEU A 33 -2.41 0.26 -2.53
C LEU A 33 -3.29 -0.89 -2.06
N ALA A 34 -4.54 -0.61 -1.71
CA ALA A 34 -5.45 -1.61 -1.15
C ALA A 34 -5.69 -2.78 -2.12
N GLY A 35 -5.90 -2.50 -3.42
CA GLY A 35 -6.04 -3.54 -4.43
C GLY A 35 -4.76 -4.35 -4.63
N LEU A 36 -3.59 -3.69 -4.64
CA LEU A 36 -2.31 -4.37 -4.80
C LEU A 36 -1.97 -5.25 -3.60
N ILE A 37 -2.13 -4.75 -2.38
CA ILE A 37 -1.90 -5.50 -1.14
C ILE A 37 -2.79 -6.74 -1.12
N ASP A 38 -4.07 -6.57 -1.48
CA ASP A 38 -5.02 -7.67 -1.51
C ASP A 38 -4.59 -8.76 -2.49
N HIS A 39 -4.29 -8.36 -3.73
CA HIS A 39 -3.82 -9.27 -4.74
C HIS A 39 -2.56 -10.03 -4.28
N MET A 40 -1.59 -9.34 -3.68
CA MET A 40 -0.32 -9.93 -3.25
C MET A 40 -0.52 -10.96 -2.12
N PHE A 41 -1.32 -10.66 -1.10
CA PHE A 41 -1.56 -11.60 0.00
C PHE A 41 -2.50 -12.75 -0.36
N MET A 42 -3.30 -12.61 -1.43
CA MET A 42 -4.22 -13.66 -1.89
C MET A 42 -3.57 -14.60 -2.89
N THR A 43 -2.64 -14.12 -3.72
CA THR A 43 -2.03 -14.92 -4.79
C THR A 43 -0.69 -15.54 -4.41
N ARG A 44 -0.05 -15.07 -3.34
CA ARG A 44 1.26 -15.56 -2.89
C ARG A 44 1.26 -15.85 -1.40
N GLU A 45 2.10 -16.79 -1.00
CA GLU A 45 2.36 -17.12 0.41
C GLU A 45 3.31 -16.11 1.05
N LEU A 46 2.91 -14.84 1.06
CA LEU A 46 3.67 -13.77 1.72
C LEU A 46 3.18 -13.57 3.15
N ARG A 47 4.10 -13.53 4.11
CA ARG A 47 3.84 -13.16 5.51
C ARG A 47 3.85 -11.64 5.70
N LEU A 48 4.69 -10.93 4.95
CA LEU A 48 4.99 -9.52 5.16
C LEU A 48 5.09 -8.76 3.83
N LEU A 49 4.52 -7.57 3.79
CA LEU A 49 4.80 -6.58 2.75
C LEU A 49 5.49 -5.39 3.40
N TYR A 50 6.50 -4.84 2.74
CA TYR A 50 7.16 -3.62 3.21
C TYR A 50 7.32 -2.60 2.09
N LEU A 51 7.62 -1.37 2.46
CA LEU A 51 7.97 -0.30 1.53
C LEU A 51 8.92 0.68 2.19
N HIS A 52 9.58 1.48 1.36
CA HIS A 52 10.38 2.62 1.81
C HIS A 52 9.74 3.92 1.33
N THR A 53 9.75 4.92 2.20
CA THR A 53 9.30 6.27 1.87
C THR A 53 10.26 7.29 2.45
N LEU A 54 10.42 8.44 1.81
CA LEU A 54 11.16 9.55 2.39
C LEU A 54 10.52 9.97 3.71
N ASP A 55 11.36 10.29 4.68
CA ASP A 55 11.00 10.77 6.02
C ASP A 55 10.10 12.02 5.98
N TRP A 56 10.31 12.92 5.02
CA TRP A 56 9.50 14.12 4.82
C TRP A 56 8.22 13.88 3.99
N ASN A 57 8.03 12.71 3.39
CA ASN A 57 6.84 12.41 2.58
C ASN A 57 5.65 11.96 3.45
N PHE A 58 5.24 12.83 4.37
CA PHE A 58 4.14 12.58 5.32
C PHE A 58 2.83 12.19 4.63
N ARG A 59 2.61 12.69 3.41
CA ARG A 59 1.42 12.35 2.63
C ARG A 59 1.40 10.87 2.24
N ALA A 60 2.52 10.35 1.72
CA ALA A 60 2.62 8.94 1.38
C ALA A 60 2.53 8.07 2.64
N GLN A 61 3.26 8.44 3.71
CA GLN A 61 3.21 7.77 5.01
C GLN A 61 1.79 7.63 5.55
N ARG A 62 0.99 8.70 5.54
CA ARG A 62 -0.43 8.64 5.95
C ARG A 62 -1.25 7.69 5.09
N SER A 63 -0.99 7.62 3.79
CA SER A 63 -1.68 6.67 2.88
C SER A 63 -1.31 5.22 3.21
N PHE A 64 -0.05 4.96 3.51
CA PHE A 64 0.42 3.63 3.91
C PHE A 64 -0.17 3.22 5.26
N GLN A 65 -0.16 4.12 6.25
CA GLN A 65 -0.78 3.90 7.57
C GLN A 65 -2.27 3.59 7.46
N LYS A 66 -3.02 4.29 6.59
CA LYS A 66 -4.43 3.97 6.34
C LYS A 66 -4.64 2.53 5.83
N CYS A 67 -3.69 2.01 5.04
CA CYS A 67 -3.72 0.63 4.58
C CYS A 67 -3.28 -0.38 5.66
N GLY A 68 -2.70 0.08 6.76
CA GLY A 68 -2.24 -0.77 7.88
C GLY A 68 -0.73 -0.88 8.02
N PHE A 69 0.06 -0.16 7.20
CA PHE A 69 1.51 -0.16 7.36
C PHE A 69 1.93 0.59 8.63
N ILE A 70 2.93 0.06 9.32
CA ILE A 70 3.50 0.63 10.55
C ILE A 70 4.97 1.00 10.26
N PRO A 71 5.43 2.21 10.63
CA PRO A 71 6.85 2.56 10.51
C PRO A 71 7.68 1.71 11.49
N LYS A 72 8.79 1.13 11.02
CA LYS A 72 9.62 0.21 11.81
C LYS A 72 11.02 0.73 12.05
N LYS A 73 11.65 1.29 11.01
CA LYS A 73 13.03 1.81 11.10
C LYS A 73 13.29 2.89 10.08
N THR A 74 14.20 3.79 10.42
CA THR A 74 14.84 4.71 9.46
C THR A 74 16.07 4.03 8.86
N ILE A 75 16.24 4.16 7.55
CA ILE A 75 17.35 3.63 6.78
C ILE A 75 18.00 4.80 6.07
N HIS A 76 19.28 5.01 6.34
CA HIS A 76 20.07 6.00 5.60
C HIS A 76 20.59 5.36 4.32
N ARG A 77 20.17 5.87 3.16
CA ARG A 77 20.59 5.34 1.85
C ARG A 77 20.76 6.47 0.85
N SER A 78 21.94 6.55 0.23
CA SER A 78 22.26 7.53 -0.81
C SER A 78 22.00 8.99 -0.37
N GLY A 79 22.42 9.34 0.85
CA GLY A 79 22.27 10.69 1.41
C GLY A 79 20.83 11.07 1.78
N ARG A 80 19.91 10.11 1.85
CA ARG A 80 18.50 10.33 2.20
C ARG A 80 18.06 9.39 3.31
N ASP A 81 17.18 9.91 4.18
CA ASP A 81 16.53 9.12 5.20
C ASP A 81 15.22 8.55 4.69
N LEU A 82 15.13 7.23 4.72
CA LEU A 82 13.98 6.45 4.29
C LEU A 82 13.37 5.77 5.50
N ILE A 83 12.06 5.90 5.68
CA ILE A 83 11.30 5.14 6.66
C ILE A 83 10.85 3.84 5.99
N ARG A 84 11.31 2.70 6.53
CA ARG A 84 10.74 1.40 6.21
C ARG A 84 9.45 1.22 6.98
N MET A 85 8.38 0.93 6.25
CA MET A 85 7.08 0.63 6.81
C MET A 85 6.68 -0.79 6.44
N GLU A 86 6.00 -1.49 7.34
CA GLU A 86 5.69 -2.91 7.20
C GLU A 86 4.21 -3.20 7.47
N LEU A 87 3.66 -4.19 6.76
CA LEU A 87 2.30 -4.68 6.88
C LEU A 87 2.32 -6.21 6.92
N GLU A 88 1.78 -6.78 7.99
CA GLU A 88 1.64 -8.22 8.16
C GLU A 88 0.37 -8.77 7.53
N ARG A 89 0.46 -9.97 6.96
CA ARG A 89 -0.68 -10.66 6.33
C ARG A 89 -1.83 -10.88 7.31
N GLY A 90 -1.53 -11.27 8.55
CA GLY A 90 -2.55 -11.52 9.58
C GLY A 90 -3.42 -10.29 9.84
N TYR A 91 -2.78 -9.13 10.02
CA TYR A 91 -3.48 -7.86 10.17
C TYR A 91 -4.35 -7.54 8.95
N TRP A 92 -3.80 -7.70 7.73
CA TRP A 92 -4.55 -7.43 6.51
C TRP A 92 -5.80 -8.31 6.41
N LEU A 93 -5.66 -9.63 6.62
CA LEU A 93 -6.78 -10.56 6.56
C LEU A 93 -7.89 -10.23 7.57
N GLN A 94 -7.52 -9.88 8.80
CA GLN A 94 -8.47 -9.49 9.84
C GLN A 94 -9.26 -8.24 9.46
N HIS A 95 -8.63 -7.28 8.76
CA HIS A 95 -9.24 -6.00 8.43
C HIS A 95 -9.68 -5.89 6.95
N ARG A 96 -9.52 -6.95 6.15
CA ARG A 96 -9.63 -6.93 4.69
C ARG A 96 -10.94 -6.29 4.21
N SER A 97 -12.07 -6.71 4.79
CA SER A 97 -13.39 -6.20 4.41
C SER A 97 -13.51 -4.70 4.58
N SER A 98 -12.99 -4.13 5.67
CA SER A 98 -13.03 -2.68 5.90
C SER A 98 -12.06 -1.93 5.00
N LYS A 99 -10.87 -2.51 4.73
CA LYS A 99 -9.87 -1.91 3.82
C LYS A 99 -10.31 -1.90 2.36
N LEU A 100 -11.13 -2.86 1.95
CA LEU A 100 -11.67 -2.93 0.58
C LEU A 100 -13.02 -2.22 0.42
N ALA A 101 -13.71 -1.84 1.50
CA ALA A 101 -15.01 -1.16 1.42
C ALA A 101 -14.99 0.13 0.58
N PRO A 102 -13.95 1.00 0.64
CA PRO A 102 -13.86 2.18 -0.21
C PRO A 102 -13.74 1.87 -1.70
N LEU A 103 -13.10 0.75 -2.07
CA LEU A 103 -12.97 0.32 -3.47
C LEU A 103 -14.31 -0.09 -4.06
N ARG A 104 -15.14 -0.81 -3.30
CA ARG A 104 -16.45 -1.29 -3.75
C ARG A 104 -17.41 -0.13 -4.10
N LYS A 105 -17.24 1.03 -3.48
CA LYS A 105 -18.05 2.22 -3.79
C LYS A 105 -17.73 2.80 -5.17
N ILE A 106 -16.49 2.65 -5.65
CA ILE A 106 -16.07 3.12 -6.98
C ILE A 106 -16.78 2.30 -8.07
N ASP A 107 -16.87 0.98 -7.88
CA ASP A 107 -17.53 0.09 -8.85
C ASP A 107 -19.02 0.42 -9.00
N VAL A 108 -19.69 0.82 -7.90
CA VAL A 108 -21.09 1.23 -7.93
C VAL A 108 -21.28 2.58 -8.62
N VAL A 109 -20.40 3.56 -8.35
CA VAL A 109 -20.47 4.89 -9.00
C VAL A 109 -20.21 4.77 -10.51
N ASN A 110 -19.25 3.94 -10.93
CA ASN A 110 -18.95 3.75 -12.35
C ASN A 110 -20.04 2.97 -13.10
N LYS A 111 -20.79 2.09 -12.43
CA LYS A 111 -21.93 1.38 -13.04
C LYS A 111 -23.15 2.26 -13.24
N ASN A 112 -23.30 3.34 -12.47
CA ASN A 112 -24.45 4.25 -12.53
C ASN A 112 -24.13 5.57 -13.27
N GLY A 113 -22.97 5.67 -13.95
CA GLY A 113 -22.43 6.92 -14.50
C GLY A 113 -22.42 7.03 -16.04
N TRP A 114 -23.21 6.21 -16.74
CA TRP A 114 -23.53 6.38 -18.16
C TRP A 114 -25.03 6.14 -18.38
N GLN A 115 -25.83 7.11 -17.94
CA GLN A 115 -27.15 7.40 -18.50
C GLN A 115 -27.21 8.90 -18.77
#